data_AF-A0A0W8D1D8-F1
#
_entry.id   AF-A0A0W8D1D8-F1
#
_cell.length_a   1.000
_cell.length_b   1.000
_cell.length_c   1.000
_cell.angle_alpha   90.00
_cell.angle_beta   90.00
_cell.angle_gamma   90.00
#
_symmetry.space_group_name_H-M   'P 1'
#
loop_
_entity.id
_entity.type
_entity.pdbx_description
1 polymer ?
#
loop_
_entity_poly.entity_id
_entity_poly.type
_entity_poly.pdbx_seq_one_letter_code
_entity_poly.pdbx_strand_id
1 'polypeptide(L)'
;MSYGGTPEGNTEAYWTAFNASKYTSLKDLADKTMVLQSLNPFGKATKECGFSIPNGTKRNLPAQVQWKDFGYSHQGPCEVWCDDKLAFMDTNCALHYPKVPAFLPYDIDVCIGAKMIQSYWIALHGLPWQLYLNCVPLTGKTNGTSNAVAGESDSTQEQTTTAPSPATTDAPETTTESTSASADSSPASAAGTPETTDTDASDGATPEVTPATQP
;
A
#
# COMPACT_ATOMS: atom_id res chain seq x y z
N MET A 1 -2.50 -15.14 11.92
CA MET A 1 -1.91 -14.04 11.14
C MET A 1 -0.64 -13.60 11.84
N SER A 2 0.48 -13.50 11.12
CA SER A 2 1.77 -13.02 11.63
C SER A 2 2.17 -11.76 10.87
N TYR A 3 2.87 -10.84 11.52
CA TYR A 3 3.37 -9.57 10.95
C TYR A 3 4.89 -9.43 11.08
N GLY A 4 5.58 -10.54 11.33
CA GLY A 4 7.04 -10.63 11.39
C GLY A 4 7.66 -11.38 10.21
N GLY A 5 6.90 -11.56 9.12
CA GLY A 5 7.33 -12.26 7.91
C GLY A 5 7.94 -11.31 6.87
N THR A 6 7.87 -11.72 5.60
CA THR A 6 8.28 -10.87 4.47
C THR A 6 7.32 -9.68 4.29
N PRO A 7 7.76 -8.58 3.64
CA PRO A 7 6.86 -7.47 3.31
C PRO A 7 5.60 -7.90 2.56
N GLU A 8 5.72 -8.84 1.62
CA GLU A 8 4.60 -9.43 0.89
C GLU A 8 3.63 -10.13 1.84
N GLY A 9 4.13 -11.06 2.66
CA GLY A 9 3.30 -11.84 3.58
C GLY A 9 2.63 -10.98 4.66
N ASN A 10 3.31 -9.94 5.13
CA ASN A 10 2.72 -8.97 6.05
C ASN A 10 1.61 -8.15 5.37
N THR A 11 1.75 -7.84 4.08
CA THR A 11 0.72 -7.15 3.27
C THR A 11 -0.52 -8.02 3.07
N GLU A 12 -0.33 -9.31 2.80
CA GLU A 12 -1.43 -10.29 2.73
C GLU A 12 -2.15 -10.45 4.08
N ALA A 13 -1.39 -10.53 5.17
CA ALA A 13 -1.94 -10.59 6.52
C ALA A 13 -2.74 -9.34 6.88
N TYR A 14 -2.25 -8.15 6.48
CA TYR A 14 -2.98 -6.89 6.64
C TYR A 14 -4.32 -6.94 5.92
N TRP A 15 -4.35 -7.34 4.64
CA TRP A 15 -5.61 -7.36 3.88
C TRP A 15 -6.61 -8.38 4.43
N THR A 16 -6.13 -9.52 4.92
CA THR A 16 -6.97 -10.49 5.62
C THR A 16 -7.64 -9.86 6.85
N ALA A 17 -6.86 -9.16 7.68
CA ALA A 17 -7.38 -8.49 8.88
C ALA A 17 -8.26 -7.29 8.55
N PHE A 18 -7.87 -6.47 7.56
CA PHE A 18 -8.57 -5.26 7.14
C PHE A 18 -9.96 -5.60 6.57
N ASN A 19 -10.05 -6.63 5.72
CA ASN A 19 -11.32 -7.08 5.14
C ASN A 19 -12.28 -7.68 6.18
N ALA A 20 -11.75 -8.23 7.27
CA ALA A 20 -12.55 -8.69 8.41
C ALA A 20 -12.86 -7.57 9.42
N SER A 21 -12.32 -6.36 9.20
CA SER A 21 -12.47 -5.23 10.10
C SER A 21 -13.70 -4.38 9.77
N LYS A 22 -13.90 -3.31 10.55
CA LYS A 22 -14.94 -2.30 10.32
C LYS A 22 -14.46 -1.08 9.51
N TYR A 23 -13.18 -1.04 9.16
CA TYR A 23 -12.60 0.09 8.45
C TYR A 23 -12.93 -0.01 6.96
N THR A 24 -13.27 1.11 6.36
CA THR A 24 -13.72 1.16 4.96
C THR A 24 -12.63 1.61 4.00
N SER A 25 -11.58 2.23 4.51
CA SER A 25 -10.41 2.68 3.75
C SER A 25 -9.17 2.76 4.63
N LEU A 26 -7.99 2.87 4.02
CA LEU A 26 -6.76 3.16 4.74
C LEU A 26 -6.86 4.50 5.47
N LYS A 27 -7.44 5.53 4.83
CA LYS A 27 -7.75 6.80 5.50
C LYS A 27 -8.62 6.61 6.74
N ASP A 28 -9.68 5.82 6.66
CA ASP A 28 -10.56 5.56 7.81
C ASP A 28 -9.83 4.85 8.96
N LEU A 29 -9.02 3.84 8.64
CA LEU A 29 -8.14 3.18 9.61
C LEU A 29 -7.18 4.20 10.25
N ALA A 30 -6.47 4.97 9.43
CA ALA A 30 -5.50 5.97 9.85
C ALA A 30 -6.13 7.02 10.78
N ASP A 31 -7.24 7.65 10.39
CA ASP A 31 -7.89 8.72 11.14
C ASP A 31 -8.33 8.27 12.54
N LYS A 32 -8.71 6.99 12.66
CA LYS A 32 -9.18 6.37 13.92
C LYS A 32 -8.05 5.83 14.79
N THR A 33 -6.93 5.38 14.23
CA THR A 33 -5.90 4.64 14.99
C THR A 33 -4.50 5.23 14.97
N MET A 34 -4.21 6.23 14.14
CA MET A 34 -2.85 6.74 14.00
C MET A 34 -2.30 7.29 15.33
N VAL A 35 -1.02 7.03 15.56
CA VAL A 35 -0.25 7.65 16.64
C VAL A 35 0.68 8.67 16.01
N LEU A 36 0.50 9.94 16.38
CA LEU A 36 1.28 11.05 15.83
C LEU A 36 2.71 11.03 16.36
N GLN A 37 3.67 11.01 15.44
CA GLN A 37 5.09 11.05 15.76
C GLN A 37 5.62 12.49 15.88
N SER A 38 6.66 12.66 16.68
CA SER A 38 7.48 13.87 16.71
C SER A 38 8.89 13.54 16.23
N LEU A 39 9.39 14.27 15.24
CA LEU A 39 10.70 14.07 14.65
C LEU A 39 11.46 15.41 14.66
N ASN A 40 12.70 15.42 15.14
CA ASN A 40 13.56 16.59 15.03
C ASN A 40 14.25 16.59 13.64
N PRO A 41 14.31 17.71 12.90
CA PRO A 41 13.82 19.06 13.22
C PRO A 41 12.38 19.38 12.76
N PHE A 42 11.62 18.38 12.31
CA PHE A 42 10.30 18.55 11.68
C PHE A 42 9.13 18.83 12.65
N GLY A 43 9.35 18.75 13.96
CA GLY A 43 8.32 18.99 14.97
C GLY A 43 7.40 17.79 15.16
N LYS A 44 6.10 18.05 15.41
CA LYS A 44 5.08 17.01 15.62
C LYS A 44 4.20 16.90 14.38
N ALA A 45 3.97 15.67 13.92
CA ALA A 45 3.03 15.39 12.85
C ALA A 45 1.60 15.80 13.23
N THR A 46 0.80 16.14 12.22
CA THR A 46 -0.62 16.46 12.34
C THR A 46 -1.49 15.33 11.79
N LYS A 47 -2.72 15.20 12.28
CA LYS A 47 -3.67 14.21 11.74
C LYS A 47 -4.07 14.51 10.29
N GLU A 48 -4.10 15.77 9.90
CA GLU A 48 -4.54 16.20 8.57
C GLU A 48 -3.47 16.01 7.50
N CYS A 49 -2.20 16.23 7.85
CA CYS A 49 -1.14 16.43 6.85
C CYS A 49 0.19 15.75 7.20
N GLY A 50 0.25 14.95 8.26
CA GLY A 50 1.51 14.40 8.75
C GLY A 50 2.50 15.54 9.02
N PHE A 51 3.68 15.46 8.40
CA PHE A 51 4.71 16.51 8.44
C PHE A 51 4.63 17.54 7.29
N SER A 52 3.66 17.41 6.38
CA SER A 52 3.41 18.43 5.35
C SER A 52 2.83 19.71 5.95
N ILE A 53 2.87 20.81 5.19
CA ILE A 53 2.38 22.13 5.63
C ILE A 53 0.90 22.30 5.19
N PRO A 54 -0.10 22.15 6.09
CA PRO A 54 -1.52 22.22 5.73
C PRO A 54 -1.97 23.58 5.18
N ASN A 55 -1.28 24.65 5.55
CA ASN A 55 -1.57 26.02 5.11
C ASN A 55 -0.48 26.56 4.18
N GLY A 56 0.17 25.68 3.43
CA GLY A 56 1.18 26.05 2.44
C GLY A 56 0.59 26.75 1.21
N THR A 57 1.47 27.13 0.28
CA THR A 57 1.05 27.71 -1.01
C THR A 57 0.17 26.72 -1.78
N LYS A 58 -1.04 27.15 -2.14
CA LYS A 58 -1.96 26.34 -2.94
C LYS A 58 -1.37 26.00 -4.30
N ARG A 59 -1.58 24.78 -4.75
CA ARG A 59 -1.14 24.25 -6.05
C ARG A 59 -2.34 23.86 -6.91
N ASN A 60 -2.17 23.92 -8.22
CA ASN A 60 -3.11 23.26 -9.12
C ASN A 60 -2.98 21.74 -8.99
N LEU A 61 -3.99 21.02 -9.44
CA LEU A 61 -4.00 19.57 -9.53
C LEU A 61 -2.82 19.11 -10.40
N PRO A 62 -1.94 18.22 -9.88
CA PRO A 62 -0.85 17.64 -10.68
C PRO A 62 -1.40 16.59 -11.66
N ALA A 63 -0.64 16.20 -12.67
CA ALA A 63 -1.06 15.09 -13.54
C ALA A 63 -1.09 13.74 -12.80
N GLN A 64 -0.18 13.55 -11.84
CA GLN A 64 -0.06 12.36 -11.00
C GLN A 64 0.42 12.76 -9.61
N VAL A 65 0.11 11.95 -8.59
CA VAL A 65 0.69 12.12 -7.26
C VAL A 65 2.07 11.48 -7.24
N GLN A 66 3.09 12.25 -6.85
CA GLN A 66 4.48 11.80 -6.85
C GLN A 66 4.95 11.50 -5.41
N TRP A 67 5.45 10.30 -5.19
CA TRP A 67 6.24 9.93 -4.02
C TRP A 67 7.72 9.87 -4.42
N LYS A 68 8.61 10.35 -3.54
CA LYS A 68 10.06 10.30 -3.81
C LYS A 68 10.52 8.87 -4.04
N ASP A 69 10.12 7.97 -3.15
CA ASP A 69 10.40 6.55 -3.20
C ASP A 69 9.47 5.84 -2.19
N PHE A 70 8.94 4.68 -2.56
CA PHE A 70 8.32 3.77 -1.61
C PHE A 70 9.34 2.80 -1.02
N GLY A 71 10.35 2.37 -1.78
CA GLY A 71 11.28 1.33 -1.41
C GLY A 71 10.62 -0.05 -1.40
N TYR A 72 11.20 -1.01 -2.13
CA TYR A 72 10.59 -2.34 -2.31
C TYR A 72 10.28 -3.08 -1.00
N SER A 73 11.05 -2.82 0.07
CA SER A 73 10.80 -3.44 1.37
C SER A 73 9.56 -2.90 2.07
N HIS A 74 9.07 -1.70 1.76
CA HIS A 74 7.98 -1.03 2.49
C HIS A 74 6.60 -1.30 1.85
N GLN A 75 6.33 -2.57 1.57
CA GLN A 75 5.07 -2.98 0.96
C GLN A 75 3.86 -2.68 1.83
N GLY A 76 2.75 -2.42 1.15
CA GLY A 76 1.46 -2.12 1.74
C GLY A 76 0.66 -1.11 0.93
N PRO A 77 -0.62 -0.95 1.24
CA PRO A 77 -1.54 -0.19 0.42
C PRO A 77 -1.32 1.32 0.52
N CYS A 78 -1.78 2.03 -0.51
CA CYS A 78 -1.83 3.48 -0.52
C CYS A 78 -3.12 4.01 -1.15
N GLU A 79 -3.48 5.22 -0.77
CA GLU A 79 -4.67 5.93 -1.24
C GLU A 79 -4.34 7.39 -1.55
N VAL A 80 -5.08 7.98 -2.49
CA VAL A 80 -5.11 9.42 -2.75
C VAL A 80 -6.54 9.92 -2.57
N TRP A 81 -6.69 10.96 -1.78
CA TRP A 81 -7.95 11.60 -1.44
C TRP A 81 -7.93 13.06 -1.86
N CYS A 82 -9.04 13.54 -2.40
CA CYS A 82 -9.28 14.95 -2.66
C CYS A 82 -10.45 15.41 -1.82
N ASP A 83 -10.15 16.24 -0.81
CA ASP A 83 -11.02 16.50 0.32
C ASP A 83 -11.56 15.19 0.93
N ASP A 84 -12.86 14.90 0.80
CA ASP A 84 -13.53 13.72 1.33
C ASP A 84 -13.74 12.59 0.30
N LYS A 85 -13.18 12.72 -0.91
CA LYS A 85 -13.39 11.77 -2.01
C LYS A 85 -12.13 10.96 -2.30
N LEU A 86 -12.29 9.63 -2.38
CA LEU A 86 -11.24 8.72 -2.81
C LEU A 86 -11.04 8.86 -4.33
N ALA A 87 -9.84 9.28 -4.74
CA ALA A 87 -9.49 9.46 -6.15
C ALA A 87 -8.56 8.34 -6.68
N PHE A 88 -7.92 7.59 -5.78
CA PHE A 88 -7.09 6.43 -6.13
C PHE A 88 -6.90 5.52 -4.91
N MET A 89 -6.83 4.22 -5.15
CA MET A 89 -6.30 3.24 -4.20
C MET A 89 -5.51 2.16 -4.92
N ASP A 90 -4.55 1.58 -4.21
CA ASP A 90 -3.84 0.38 -4.65
C ASP A 90 -3.47 -0.49 -3.44
N THR A 91 -3.47 -1.81 -3.64
CA THR A 91 -3.29 -2.79 -2.57
C THR A 91 -1.85 -2.93 -2.10
N ASN A 92 -0.86 -2.54 -2.91
CA ASN A 92 0.55 -2.62 -2.59
C ASN A 92 1.41 -1.67 -3.47
N CYS A 93 1.57 -0.42 -3.01
CA CYS A 93 2.16 0.62 -3.85
C CYS A 93 3.66 0.49 -4.06
N ALA A 94 4.39 -0.06 -3.09
CA ALA A 94 5.83 -0.33 -3.26
C ALA A 94 6.08 -1.42 -4.31
N LEU A 95 5.15 -2.37 -4.47
CA LEU A 95 5.23 -3.45 -5.45
C LEU A 95 4.79 -2.98 -6.85
N HIS A 96 3.66 -2.27 -6.95
CA HIS A 96 3.08 -1.87 -8.23
C HIS A 96 3.68 -0.59 -8.82
N TYR A 97 4.27 0.27 -8.00
CA TYR A 97 4.92 1.52 -8.43
C TYR A 97 6.39 1.58 -7.99
N PRO A 98 7.26 0.66 -8.45
CA PRO A 98 8.62 0.49 -7.93
C PRO A 98 9.64 1.54 -8.44
N LYS A 99 9.21 2.47 -9.29
CA LYS A 99 10.11 3.49 -9.87
C LYS A 99 10.45 4.56 -8.84
N VAL A 100 11.63 5.18 -9.00
CA VAL A 100 12.10 6.30 -8.19
C VAL A 100 12.29 7.52 -9.10
N PRO A 101 11.41 8.55 -9.02
CA PRO A 101 10.23 8.64 -8.15
C PRO A 101 9.06 7.76 -8.62
N ALA A 102 8.15 7.47 -7.68
CA ALA A 102 6.92 6.73 -7.93
C ALA A 102 5.80 7.71 -8.30
N PHE A 103 5.02 7.38 -9.33
CA PHE A 103 3.92 8.20 -9.82
C PHE A 103 2.61 7.43 -9.74
N LEU A 104 1.73 7.85 -8.85
CA LEU A 104 0.40 7.29 -8.67
C LEU A 104 -0.58 7.99 -9.61
N PRO A 105 -1.34 7.25 -10.44
CA PRO A 105 -2.49 7.82 -11.12
C PRO A 105 -3.55 8.20 -10.08
N TYR A 106 -4.47 9.07 -10.47
CA TYR A 106 -5.67 9.33 -9.69
C TYR A 106 -6.75 9.93 -10.61
N ASP A 107 -8.00 9.82 -10.19
CA ASP A 107 -9.11 10.46 -10.88
C ASP A 107 -9.06 11.98 -10.64
N ILE A 108 -8.58 12.70 -11.66
CA ILE A 108 -8.46 14.16 -11.61
C ILE A 108 -9.85 14.82 -11.53
N ASP A 109 -10.86 14.24 -12.17
CA ASP A 109 -12.21 14.81 -12.23
C ASP A 109 -12.88 14.78 -10.86
N VAL A 110 -12.65 13.71 -10.09
CA VAL A 110 -13.03 13.62 -8.67
C VAL A 110 -12.45 14.78 -7.84
N CYS A 111 -11.28 15.28 -8.23
CA CYS A 111 -10.51 16.30 -7.52
C CYS A 111 -10.76 17.74 -8.00
N ILE A 112 -11.48 17.95 -9.10
CA ILE A 112 -11.81 19.31 -9.56
C ILE A 112 -12.62 20.04 -8.47
N GLY A 113 -12.18 21.25 -8.13
CA GLY A 113 -12.78 22.06 -7.07
C GLY A 113 -12.34 21.69 -5.65
N ALA A 114 -11.56 20.62 -5.46
CA ALA A 114 -11.06 20.22 -4.15
C ALA A 114 -10.09 21.26 -3.56
N LYS A 115 -10.04 21.35 -2.23
CA LYS A 115 -9.19 22.29 -1.49
C LYS A 115 -7.91 21.65 -0.98
N MET A 116 -7.87 20.33 -0.89
CA MET A 116 -6.69 19.59 -0.45
C MET A 116 -6.63 18.24 -1.16
N ILE A 117 -5.41 17.84 -1.50
CA ILE A 117 -5.10 16.45 -1.83
C ILE A 117 -4.31 15.85 -0.67
N GLN A 118 -4.70 14.66 -0.23
CA GLN A 118 -4.01 13.86 0.78
C GLN A 118 -3.57 12.56 0.14
N SER A 119 -2.37 12.09 0.46
CA SER A 119 -1.91 10.76 0.06
C SER A 119 -1.47 9.99 1.29
N TYR A 120 -2.07 8.81 1.45
CA TYR A 120 -1.84 7.88 2.54
C TYR A 120 -1.09 6.68 1.99
N TRP A 121 -0.11 6.18 2.75
CA TRP A 121 0.57 4.91 2.47
C TRP A 121 0.93 4.27 3.80
N ILE A 122 0.67 2.98 3.95
CA ILE A 122 1.11 2.21 5.11
C ILE A 122 2.15 1.17 4.70
N ALA A 123 3.32 1.23 5.31
CA ALA A 123 4.37 0.24 5.13
C ALA A 123 4.28 -0.82 6.24
N LEU A 124 4.23 -2.08 5.81
CA LEU A 124 3.91 -3.24 6.64
C LEU A 124 5.13 -4.16 6.85
N HIS A 125 6.32 -3.66 6.56
CA HIS A 125 7.57 -4.43 6.61
C HIS A 125 7.99 -4.88 8.02
N GLY A 126 7.45 -4.25 9.06
CA GLY A 126 7.70 -4.60 10.45
C GLY A 126 6.77 -3.86 11.41
N LEU A 127 6.83 -4.25 12.69
CA LEU A 127 6.09 -3.60 13.76
C LEU A 127 6.97 -2.60 14.52
N PRO A 128 6.40 -1.44 14.95
CA PRO A 128 5.08 -0.95 14.59
C PRO A 128 4.99 -0.60 13.10
N TRP A 129 3.81 -0.76 12.50
CA TRP A 129 3.58 -0.34 11.11
C TRP A 129 3.82 1.15 10.94
N GLN A 130 4.31 1.53 9.77
CA GLN A 130 4.65 2.91 9.46
C GLN A 130 3.61 3.50 8.53
N LEU A 131 2.82 4.45 9.05
CA LEU A 131 1.85 5.19 8.27
C LEU A 131 2.47 6.52 7.82
N TYR A 132 2.46 6.74 6.51
CA TYR A 132 2.87 7.97 5.86
C TYR A 132 1.64 8.71 5.35
N LEU A 133 1.50 9.97 5.77
CA LEU A 133 0.46 10.89 5.32
C LEU A 133 1.13 12.18 4.88
N ASN A 134 0.84 12.60 3.65
CA ASN A 134 1.22 13.91 3.13
C ASN A 134 0.00 14.61 2.55
N CYS A 135 0.02 15.94 2.55
CA CYS A 135 -1.05 16.74 1.96
C CYS A 135 -0.49 17.93 1.17
N VAL A 136 -1.30 18.42 0.23
CA VAL A 136 -1.02 19.65 -0.51
C VAL A 136 -2.31 20.47 -0.61
N PRO A 137 -2.31 21.75 -0.18
CA PRO A 137 -3.44 22.65 -0.42
C PRO A 137 -3.61 22.89 -1.92
N LEU A 138 -4.85 22.86 -2.40
CA LEU A 138 -5.20 22.98 -3.80
C LEU A 138 -5.91 24.30 -4.12
N THR A 139 -5.73 24.75 -5.36
CA THR A 139 -6.56 25.79 -5.99
C THR A 139 -7.88 25.22 -6.53
N GLY A 140 -7.98 23.89 -6.67
CA GLY A 140 -9.09 23.18 -7.29
C GLY A 140 -9.08 23.18 -8.81
N LYS A 141 -8.03 23.71 -9.45
CA LYS A 141 -7.90 23.82 -10.91
C LYS A 141 -6.84 22.85 -11.43
N THR A 142 -7.02 22.34 -12.64
CA THR A 142 -5.97 21.61 -13.36
C THR A 142 -4.87 22.56 -13.80
N ASN A 143 -3.64 22.05 -13.95
CA ASN A 143 -2.63 22.78 -14.70
C ASN A 143 -3.16 22.97 -16.13
N GLY A 144 -3.29 24.22 -16.56
CA GLY A 144 -3.69 24.57 -17.92
C GLY A 144 -2.63 24.12 -18.92
N THR A 145 -2.66 22.83 -19.26
CA THR A 145 -1.95 22.25 -20.41
C THR A 145 -2.83 21.12 -20.90
N SER A 146 -3.86 21.53 -21.64
CA SER A 146 -4.75 20.65 -22.38
C SER A 146 -3.94 19.68 -23.23
N ASN A 147 -4.01 18.39 -22.93
CA ASN A 147 -4.07 17.37 -23.97
C ASN A 147 -5.50 16.81 -23.98
N ALA A 148 -6.45 17.71 -24.23
CA ALA A 148 -7.74 17.30 -24.76
C ALA A 148 -7.54 17.17 -26.27
N VAL A 149 -7.57 15.95 -26.78
CA VAL A 149 -7.86 15.72 -28.20
C VAL A 149 -9.28 16.24 -28.40
N ALA A 150 -9.38 17.47 -28.91
CA ALA A 150 -10.62 18.07 -29.33
C ALA A 150 -11.13 17.29 -30.55
N GLY A 151 -12.11 16.43 -30.32
CA GLY A 151 -13.07 16.01 -31.34
C GLY A 151 -14.37 16.74 -31.03
N GLU A 152 -14.54 17.93 -31.63
CA GLU A 152 -15.80 18.67 -31.56
C GLU A 152 -16.83 18.04 -32.51
N SER A 153 -18.03 17.87 -31.97
CA SER A 153 -19.23 17.26 -32.54
C SER A 153 -19.72 17.91 -33.83
N ASP A 154 -20.39 17.15 -34.71
CA ASP A 154 -21.73 17.53 -35.18
C ASP A 154 -22.59 16.36 -35.71
N SER A 155 -23.89 16.53 -35.46
CA SER A 155 -25.10 16.00 -36.12
C SER A 155 -25.45 14.49 -36.15
N THR A 156 -26.40 14.16 -35.28
CA THR A 156 -27.69 13.47 -35.53
C THR A 156 -27.77 12.45 -36.67
N GLN A 157 -27.87 11.17 -36.33
CA GLN A 157 -28.72 10.23 -37.06
C GLN A 157 -29.21 9.08 -36.16
N GLU A 158 -30.53 8.92 -36.18
CA GLU A 158 -31.31 7.87 -35.55
C GLU A 158 -31.13 6.56 -36.34
N GLN A 159 -30.65 5.48 -35.70
CA GLN A 159 -30.85 4.13 -36.24
C GLN A 159 -30.73 3.03 -35.18
N THR A 160 -31.90 2.46 -34.86
CA THR A 160 -32.19 1.04 -34.58
C THR A 160 -31.29 0.24 -33.64
N THR A 161 -31.90 -0.11 -32.51
CA THR A 161 -31.63 -1.30 -31.70
C THR A 161 -31.53 -2.57 -32.55
N THR A 162 -30.42 -3.31 -32.40
CA THR A 162 -30.36 -4.74 -32.74
C THR A 162 -29.73 -5.49 -31.56
N ALA A 163 -30.50 -6.42 -30.99
CA ALA A 163 -30.10 -7.31 -29.92
C ALA A 163 -29.02 -8.30 -30.39
N PRO A 164 -28.13 -8.79 -29.50
CA PRO A 164 -27.21 -9.85 -29.86
C PRO A 164 -27.97 -11.20 -29.92
N SER A 165 -27.95 -11.84 -31.08
CA SER A 165 -28.32 -13.25 -31.25
C SER A 165 -27.09 -14.13 -30.96
N PRO A 166 -27.25 -15.30 -30.30
CA PRO A 166 -26.13 -16.08 -29.78
C PRO A 166 -25.42 -16.88 -30.89
N ALA A 167 -24.09 -16.82 -30.92
CA ALA A 167 -23.29 -17.76 -31.68
C ALA A 167 -23.14 -19.07 -30.87
N THR A 168 -23.58 -20.16 -31.48
CA THR A 168 -23.44 -21.55 -31.02
C THR A 168 -22.18 -22.17 -31.63
N THR A 169 -21.65 -23.20 -30.97
CA THR A 169 -20.82 -24.29 -31.53
C THR A 169 -19.31 -23.97 -31.65
N ASP A 170 -18.33 -24.75 -31.16
CA ASP A 170 -18.24 -26.19 -30.86
C ASP A 170 -17.24 -26.49 -29.72
N ALA A 171 -17.47 -27.60 -29.02
CA ALA A 171 -16.55 -28.20 -28.04
C ALA A 171 -15.49 -29.09 -28.71
N PRO A 172 -14.34 -29.32 -28.07
CA PRO A 172 -13.63 -30.59 -28.23
C PRO A 172 -13.54 -31.39 -26.93
N GLU A 173 -13.55 -32.70 -27.15
CA GLU A 173 -13.78 -33.79 -26.22
C GLU A 173 -12.79 -33.95 -25.06
N THR A 174 -13.37 -34.44 -23.96
CA THR A 174 -12.72 -35.09 -22.84
C THR A 174 -11.98 -36.34 -23.29
N THR A 175 -10.67 -36.41 -23.05
CA THR A 175 -9.95 -37.70 -23.04
C THR A 175 -9.73 -38.11 -21.59
N THR A 176 -10.50 -39.11 -21.17
CA THR A 176 -10.35 -39.81 -19.90
C THR A 176 -9.37 -40.94 -20.10
N GLU A 177 -8.23 -40.93 -19.41
CA GLU A 177 -7.39 -42.12 -19.28
C GLU A 177 -7.28 -42.46 -17.79
N SER A 178 -7.98 -43.54 -17.40
CA SER A 178 -7.82 -44.22 -16.12
C SER A 178 -6.91 -45.42 -16.33
N THR A 179 -5.86 -45.56 -15.51
CA THR A 179 -5.35 -46.90 -15.18
C THR A 179 -4.87 -46.99 -13.73
N SER A 180 -5.21 -48.13 -13.14
CA SER A 180 -5.16 -48.58 -11.75
C SER A 180 -3.82 -48.59 -11.02
N ALA A 181 -3.92 -48.24 -9.74
CA ALA A 181 -3.50 -48.97 -8.52
C ALA A 181 -2.29 -49.93 -8.51
N SER A 182 -1.40 -49.71 -7.54
CA SER A 182 -0.77 -50.70 -6.64
C SER A 182 -0.18 -49.91 -5.45
N ALA A 183 -0.72 -50.02 -4.23
CA ALA A 183 -0.46 -51.03 -3.21
C ALA A 183 0.99 -51.01 -2.65
N ASP A 184 1.07 -50.43 -1.45
CA ASP A 184 1.83 -50.87 -0.27
C ASP A 184 3.36 -51.05 -0.31
N SER A 185 4.05 -50.28 0.55
CA SER A 185 5.22 -50.71 1.33
C SER A 185 5.63 -49.58 2.32
N SER A 186 5.27 -49.74 3.59
CA SER A 186 6.10 -49.31 4.73
C SER A 186 7.00 -50.51 5.12
N PRO A 187 8.17 -50.38 5.79
CA PRO A 187 8.34 -49.56 7.01
C PRO A 187 9.74 -48.93 7.28
N ALA A 188 9.77 -48.08 8.32
CA ALA A 188 10.76 -47.97 9.40
C ALA A 188 12.19 -47.36 9.20
N SER A 189 12.41 -46.31 10.01
CA SER A 189 13.50 -46.15 11.02
C SER A 189 14.82 -45.45 10.66
N ALA A 190 15.06 -44.29 11.30
CA ALA A 190 16.17 -43.97 12.24
C ALA A 190 16.19 -42.44 12.44
N ALA A 191 15.76 -41.87 13.57
CA ALA A 191 16.47 -41.76 14.85
C ALA A 191 17.87 -41.11 14.73
N GLY A 192 17.98 -39.85 15.15
CA GLY A 192 19.23 -39.12 15.32
C GLY A 192 18.99 -37.73 15.93
N THR A 193 19.05 -37.66 17.26
CA THR A 193 19.15 -36.45 18.11
C THR A 193 20.38 -36.65 19.01
N PRO A 194 20.88 -35.62 19.70
CA PRO A 194 21.56 -34.41 19.27
C PRO A 194 23.08 -34.50 19.60
N GLU A 195 23.91 -33.56 19.12
CA GLU A 195 25.26 -33.40 19.66
C GLU A 195 25.36 -32.05 20.38
N THR A 196 25.45 -32.14 21.70
CA THR A 196 25.87 -31.11 22.65
C THR A 196 27.39 -31.14 22.77
N THR A 197 28.04 -29.98 22.68
CA THR A 197 29.34 -29.76 23.32
C THR A 197 29.30 -28.46 24.11
N ASP A 198 29.19 -28.60 25.42
CA ASP A 198 29.62 -27.65 26.44
C ASP A 198 31.12 -27.37 26.34
N THR A 199 31.54 -26.19 26.78
CA THR A 199 32.72 -25.82 27.63
C THR A 199 33.02 -24.33 27.38
N ASP A 200 33.41 -23.46 28.30
CA ASP A 200 33.23 -23.20 29.74
C ASP A 200 33.79 -21.75 29.93
N ALA A 201 33.53 -21.16 31.08
CA ALA A 201 33.65 -19.79 31.51
C ALA A 201 34.96 -19.02 31.27
N SER A 202 34.85 -17.69 31.24
CA SER A 202 35.71 -16.85 32.08
C SER A 202 35.01 -15.55 32.48
N ASP A 203 35.08 -15.34 33.80
CA ASP A 203 34.74 -14.17 34.61
C ASP A 203 35.46 -12.88 34.15
N GLY A 204 34.88 -11.71 34.44
CA GLY A 204 35.48 -10.42 34.04
C GLY A 204 34.62 -9.17 34.24
N ALA A 205 34.34 -8.83 35.50
CA ALA A 205 34.27 -7.49 36.09
C ALA A 205 33.62 -6.30 35.32
N THR A 206 32.50 -5.83 35.89
CA THR A 206 31.89 -4.51 35.73
C THR A 206 32.80 -3.37 36.23
N PRO A 207 32.95 -2.25 35.50
CA PRO A 207 33.34 -0.98 36.11
C PRO A 207 32.11 -0.10 36.36
N GLU A 208 32.02 0.34 37.61
CA GLU A 208 31.13 1.37 38.15
C GLU A 208 31.54 2.76 37.59
N VAL A 209 30.59 3.52 37.05
CA VAL A 209 30.82 4.90 36.58
C VAL A 209 30.25 5.88 37.62
N THR A 210 31.13 6.62 38.27
CA THR A 210 30.83 7.72 39.18
C THR A 210 30.32 8.95 38.40
N PRO A 211 29.35 9.73 38.91
CA PRO A 211 28.84 10.91 38.21
C PRO A 211 29.78 12.12 38.31
N ALA A 212 29.91 12.87 37.22
CA ALA A 212 30.62 14.13 37.16
C ALA A 212 29.73 15.30 37.60
N THR A 213 30.24 16.10 38.54
CA THR A 213 29.70 17.40 38.95
C THR A 213 30.07 18.47 37.91
N GLN A 214 29.10 19.29 37.54
CA GLN A 214 29.22 20.41 36.59
C GLN A 214 29.65 21.70 37.32
N PRO A 215 30.42 22.62 36.69
CA PRO A 215 30.50 24.02 37.11
C PRO A 215 29.33 24.86 36.59
#